data_AF-U9T2M3-F1
#
_entry.id   AF-U9T2M3-F1
#
_cell.length_a   1.000
_cell.length_b   1.000
_cell.length_c   1.000
_cell.angle_alpha   90.00
_cell.angle_beta   90.00
_cell.angle_gamma   90.00
#
_symmetry.space_group_name_H-M   'P 1'
#
loop_
_entity.id
_entity.type
_entity.pdbx_description
1 polymer ?
#
loop_
_entity_poly.entity_id
_entity_poly.type
_entity_poly.pdbx_seq_one_letter_code
_entity_poly.pdbx_strand_id
1 'polypeptide(L)'
;MYWSATKRYSRNNCNYTWNGLQQVVPVALDHVSLLEIRAFARKSFRYMDAYRKGLNVKQAEYAVKKYKRHRVIPNNILQDILTKF
;
A
#
# COMPACT_ATOMS: atom_id res chain seq x y z
N MET A 1 0.83 -0.17 -3.09
CA MET A 1 2.19 0.33 -2.83
C MET A 1 2.77 0.85 -4.12
N TYR A 2 3.80 1.70 -4.06
CA TYR A 2 4.41 2.31 -5.24
C TYR A 2 4.81 1.25 -6.29
N TRP A 3 5.69 0.33 -5.91
CA TRP A 3 6.13 -0.77 -6.78
C TRP A 3 5.01 -1.64 -7.33
N SER A 4 3.95 -1.90 -6.57
CA SER A 4 2.82 -2.68 -7.10
C SER A 4 2.04 -1.93 -8.17
N ALA A 5 1.93 -0.61 -8.07
CA ALA A 5 1.26 0.22 -9.07
C ALA A 5 2.10 0.28 -10.35
N THR A 6 3.40 0.55 -10.22
CA THR A 6 4.37 0.52 -11.32
C THR A 6 4.33 -0.82 -12.04
N LYS A 7 4.44 -1.96 -11.33
CA LYS A 7 4.37 -3.29 -11.93
C LYS A 7 3.03 -3.58 -12.61
N ARG A 8 1.92 -3.00 -12.14
CA ARG A 8 0.61 -3.16 -12.80
C ARG A 8 0.60 -2.40 -14.12
N TYR A 9 1.07 -1.15 -14.11
CA TYR A 9 1.19 -0.35 -15.31
C TYR A 9 2.12 -1.02 -16.33
N SER A 10 3.31 -1.45 -15.92
CA SER A 10 4.25 -2.11 -16.83
C SER A 10 3.64 -3.35 -17.47
N ARG A 11 2.94 -4.20 -16.70
CA ARG A 11 2.28 -5.41 -17.24
C ARG A 11 1.21 -5.08 -18.28
N ASN A 12 0.47 -4.00 -18.08
CA ASN A 12 -0.62 -3.60 -18.99
C ASN A 12 -0.12 -2.92 -20.27
N ASN A 13 1.13 -2.45 -20.29
CA ASN A 13 1.70 -1.66 -21.39
C ASN A 13 2.98 -2.29 -21.98
N CYS A 14 3.31 -3.53 -21.62
CA CYS A 14 4.52 -4.21 -22.08
C CYS A 14 4.19 -5.18 -23.22
N ASN A 15 5.07 -5.24 -24.21
CA ASN A 15 5.06 -6.21 -25.31
C ASN A 15 5.81 -7.52 -24.96
N TYR A 16 6.15 -7.72 -23.68
CA TYR A 16 6.89 -8.87 -23.14
C TYR A 16 8.29 -9.09 -23.75
N THR A 17 8.88 -8.07 -24.38
CA THR A 17 10.29 -8.08 -24.77
C THR A 17 11.16 -7.39 -23.72
N TRP A 18 12.43 -7.79 -23.62
CA TRP A 18 13.38 -7.14 -22.71
C TRP A 18 13.53 -5.64 -23.00
N ASN A 19 13.77 -5.28 -24.25
CA ASN A 19 13.92 -3.88 -24.66
C ASN A 19 12.64 -3.06 -24.39
N GLY A 20 11.47 -3.62 -24.69
CA GLY A 20 10.20 -2.97 -24.37
C GLY A 20 10.00 -2.78 -22.88
N LEU A 21 10.37 -3.77 -22.06
CA LEU A 21 10.30 -3.64 -20.60
C LEU A 21 11.26 -2.56 -20.09
N GLN A 22 12.49 -2.49 -20.60
CA GLN A 22 13.45 -1.44 -20.24
C GLN A 22 12.90 -0.04 -20.54
N GLN A 23 12.19 0.13 -21.65
CA GLN A 23 11.56 1.41 -22.03
C GLN A 23 10.32 1.74 -21.18
N VAL A 24 9.51 0.73 -20.85
CA VAL A 24 8.23 0.92 -20.14
C VAL A 24 8.42 1.18 -18.64
N VAL A 25 9.48 0.66 -18.01
CA VAL A 25 9.69 0.80 -16.55
C VAL A 25 9.82 2.28 -16.11
N PRO A 26 10.64 3.14 -16.74
CA PRO A 26 10.70 4.56 -16.41
C PRO A 26 9.34 5.25 -16.53
N VAL A 27 8.62 5.02 -17.64
CA VAL A 27 7.28 5.58 -17.87
C VAL A 27 6.30 5.14 -16.77
N ALA A 28 6.37 3.87 -16.37
CA ALA A 28 5.53 3.32 -15.30
C ALA A 28 5.83 3.93 -13.93
N LEU A 29 7.09 4.34 -13.67
CA LEU A 29 7.50 4.99 -12.44
C LEU A 29 6.97 6.42 -12.37
N ASP A 30 7.03 7.15 -13.48
CA ASP A 30 6.56 8.54 -13.60
C ASP A 30 5.04 8.63 -13.68
N HIS A 31 4.36 7.58 -14.14
CA HIS A 31 2.90 7.52 -14.20
C HIS A 31 2.24 7.54 -12.81
N VAL A 32 2.95 7.12 -11.76
CA VAL A 32 2.37 7.10 -10.40
C VAL A 32 2.35 8.53 -9.85
N SER A 33 1.15 9.06 -9.64
CA SER A 33 0.98 10.45 -9.19
C SER A 33 1.53 10.69 -7.78
N LEU A 34 1.91 11.94 -7.50
CA LEU A 34 2.35 12.36 -6.15
C LEU A 34 1.27 12.06 -5.08
N LEU A 35 -0.01 12.17 -5.43
CA LEU A 35 -1.12 11.85 -4.55
C LEU A 35 -1.12 10.36 -4.16
N GLU A 36 -0.90 9.47 -5.13
CA GLU A 36 -0.79 8.03 -4.89
C GLU A 36 0.44 7.69 -4.06
N ILE A 37 1.60 8.30 -4.34
CA ILE A 37 2.83 8.14 -3.55
C ILE A 37 2.54 8.49 -2.08
N ARG A 38 1.94 9.66 -1.84
CA ARG A 38 1.53 10.10 -0.49
C ARG A 38 0.52 9.16 0.15
N ALA A 39 -0.41 8.59 -0.62
CA ALA A 39 -1.37 7.61 -0.12
C ALA A 39 -0.70 6.28 0.26
N PHE A 40 0.28 5.82 -0.53
CA PHE A 40 1.07 4.63 -0.22
C PHE A 40 1.93 4.84 1.02
N ALA A 41 2.59 5.99 1.18
CA ALA A 41 3.34 6.32 2.39
C ALA A 41 2.44 6.31 3.63
N ARG A 42 1.24 6.91 3.56
CA ARG A 42 0.26 6.86 4.66
C ARG A 42 -0.24 5.46 4.96
N LYS A 43 -0.38 4.58 3.96
CA LYS A 43 -0.68 3.15 4.16
C LYS A 43 0.50 2.46 4.87
N SER A 44 1.73 2.77 4.46
CA SER A 44 3.02 2.59 5.15
C SER A 44 2.93 2.72 6.66
N PHE A 45 2.68 3.97 7.08
CA PHE A 45 2.62 4.37 8.48
C PHE A 45 1.57 3.61 9.28
N ARG A 46 0.40 3.32 8.69
CA ARG A 46 -0.65 2.58 9.39
C ARG A 46 -0.27 1.13 9.68
N TYR A 47 0.42 0.44 8.78
CA TYR A 47 0.93 -0.91 9.11
C TYR A 47 1.99 -0.85 10.20
N MET A 48 2.92 0.12 10.12
CA MET A 48 3.94 0.26 11.17
C MET A 48 3.31 0.53 12.54
N ASP A 49 2.28 1.39 12.59
CA ASP A 49 1.51 1.64 13.80
C ASP A 49 0.75 0.40 14.30
N ALA A 50 0.13 -0.37 13.39
CA ALA A 50 -0.53 -1.64 13.72
C ALA A 50 0.42 -2.61 14.43
N TYR A 51 1.62 -2.80 13.86
CA TYR A 51 2.61 -3.71 14.41
C TYR A 51 3.20 -3.21 15.72
N ARG A 52 3.44 -1.89 15.87
CA ARG A 52 3.86 -1.30 17.15
C ARG A 52 2.83 -1.51 18.27
N LYS A 53 1.55 -1.65 17.92
CA LYS A 53 0.45 -1.95 18.84
C LYS A 53 0.26 -3.46 19.08
N GLY A 54 1.13 -4.30 18.52
CA GLY A 54 1.09 -5.76 18.74
C GLY A 54 0.05 -6.50 17.89
N LEU A 55 -0.53 -5.88 16.86
CA LEU A 55 -1.47 -6.56 15.97
C LEU A 55 -0.77 -7.63 15.13
N ASN A 56 -1.41 -8.79 14.99
CA ASN A 56 -0.95 -9.83 14.09
C ASN A 56 -1.23 -9.46 12.61
N VAL A 57 -0.72 -10.26 11.67
CA VAL A 57 -0.83 -9.97 10.22
C VAL A 57 -2.29 -9.84 9.76
N LYS A 58 -3.18 -10.73 10.21
CA LYS A 58 -4.61 -10.72 9.82
C LYS A 58 -5.33 -9.48 10.38
N GLN A 59 -5.08 -9.15 11.63
CA GLN A 59 -5.63 -7.98 12.31
C GLN A 59 -5.12 -6.68 11.70
N ALA A 60 -3.80 -6.57 11.43
CA ALA A 60 -3.20 -5.40 10.81
C ALA A 60 -3.76 -5.16 9.39
N GLU A 61 -3.91 -6.21 8.60
CA GLU A 61 -4.51 -6.12 7.26
C GLU A 61 -5.96 -5.61 7.32
N TYR A 62 -6.75 -6.15 8.25
CA TYR A 62 -8.12 -5.69 8.48
C TYR A 62 -8.16 -4.21 8.92
N ALA A 63 -7.31 -3.82 9.87
CA ALA A 63 -7.22 -2.46 10.40
C ALA A 63 -6.91 -1.44 9.28
N VAL A 64 -5.89 -1.73 8.47
CA VAL A 64 -5.43 -0.83 7.40
C VAL A 64 -6.44 -0.76 6.26
N LYS A 65 -7.18 -1.84 5.99
CA LYS A 65 -8.28 -1.83 5.02
C LYS A 65 -9.45 -0.99 5.49
N LYS A 66 -9.82 -1.10 6.77
CA LYS A 66 -10.98 -0.38 7.34
C LYS A 66 -10.70 1.12 7.52
N TYR A 67 -9.49 1.52 7.92
CA TYR A 67 -9.18 2.93 8.24
C TYR A 67 -8.14 3.53 7.32
N LYS A 68 -8.57 4.39 6.38
CA LYS A 68 -7.73 4.93 5.28
C LYS A 68 -7.29 6.39 5.39
N ARG A 69 -7.85 7.18 6.33
CA ARG A 69 -7.62 8.64 6.38
C ARG A 69 -6.32 9.05 7.07
N HIS A 70 -6.07 8.55 8.29
CA HIS A 70 -4.92 8.95 9.11
C HIS A 70 -3.70 8.03 8.94
N ARG A 71 -2.55 8.47 9.49
CA ARG A 71 -1.28 7.72 9.53
C ARG A 71 -1.22 6.68 10.66
N VAL A 72 -2.24 6.64 11.51
CA VAL A 72 -2.32 5.88 12.77
C VAL A 72 -3.69 5.20 12.83
N ILE A 73 -3.76 4.01 13.44
CA ILE A 73 -4.99 3.30 13.78
C ILE A 73 -5.47 3.79 15.14
N PRO A 74 -6.64 4.44 15.26
CA PRO A 74 -7.12 4.96 16.54
C PRO A 74 -7.37 3.85 17.57
N ASN A 75 -7.21 4.15 18.87
CA ASN A 75 -7.32 3.13 19.93
C ASN A 75 -8.73 2.54 20.08
N ASN A 76 -9.78 3.33 19.83
CA ASN A 76 -11.16 2.83 19.83
C ASN A 76 -11.38 1.73 18.77
N ILE A 77 -10.63 1.79 17.67
CA ILE A 77 -10.67 0.77 16.62
C ILE A 77 -9.87 -0.45 17.00
N LEU A 78 -8.73 -0.26 17.66
CA LEU A 78 -7.90 -1.36 18.12
C LEU A 78 -8.73 -2.35 18.95
N GLN A 79 -9.60 -1.82 19.82
CA GLN A 79 -10.51 -2.63 20.64
C GLN A 79 -11.56 -3.42 19.82
N ASP A 80 -12.15 -2.82 18.76
CA ASP A 80 -13.05 -3.53 17.83
C ASP A 80 -12.31 -4.63 17.05
N ILE A 81 -11.02 -4.48 16.79
CA ILE A 81 -10.23 -5.49 16.08
C ILE A 81 -9.85 -6.63 17.01
N LEU A 82 -9.46 -6.34 18.26
CA LEU A 82 -9.13 -7.37 19.25
C LEU A 82 -10.34 -8.20 19.67
N THR A 83 -11.56 -7.65 19.64
CA THR A 83 -12.78 -8.39 19.94
C THR A 83 -13.28 -9.25 18.78
N LYS A 84 -12.81 -9.01 17.55
CA LYS A 84 -13.22 -9.73 16.33
C LYS A 84 -12.36 -10.96 16.00
N PHE A 85 -11.19 -11.10 16.62
CA PHE A 85 -10.18 -12.11 16.31
C PHE A 85 -9.67 -12.71 17.61
#